data_AF-A0A9D7JD22-F1
#
_entry.id   AF-A0A9D7JD22-F1
#
_cell.length_a   1.000
_cell.length_b   1.000
_cell.length_c   1.000
_cell.angle_alpha   90.00
_cell.angle_beta   90.00
_cell.angle_gamma   90.00
#
_symmetry.space_group_name_H-M   'P 1'
#
loop_
_entity.id
_entity.type
_entity.pdbx_description
1 polymer ?
#
loop_
_entity_poly.entity_id
_entity_poly.type
_entity_poly.pdbx_seq_one_letter_code
_entity_poly.pdbx_strand_id
1 'polypeptide(L)'
;MNGADRKAEALNILQGFAEWDVIVPVQALGELFTVLTRKAKWTAHDARAAILSWRDAYTTVGTTTAVMIEAMELVTSHKLSLWDSVMLAAAAQADCQMLLSE
;
A
#
# COMPACT_ATOMS: atom_id res chain seq x y z
N MET A 1 -20.50 2.48 9.49
CA MET A 1 -20.83 3.77 8.85
C MET A 1 -19.59 4.47 8.26
N ASN A 2 -18.37 4.27 8.79
CA ASN A 2 -17.17 5.01 8.36
C ASN A 2 -16.52 4.63 7.00
N GLY A 3 -16.99 3.58 6.30
CA GLY A 3 -16.30 3.08 5.10
C GLY A 3 -16.58 3.88 3.83
N ALA A 4 -17.79 4.44 3.70
CA ALA A 4 -18.19 5.21 2.51
C ALA A 4 -17.49 6.57 2.48
N ASP A 5 -17.42 7.25 3.63
CA ASP A 5 -16.79 8.57 3.76
C ASP A 5 -15.27 8.50 3.52
N ARG A 6 -14.60 7.50 4.08
CA ARG A 6 -13.16 7.27 3.82
C ARG A 6 -12.86 6.94 2.36
N LYS A 7 -13.74 6.17 1.70
CA LYS A 7 -13.60 5.86 0.27
C LYS A 7 -13.71 7.12 -0.59
N ALA A 8 -14.69 7.98 -0.29
CA ALA A 8 -14.88 9.23 -1.03
C ALA A 8 -13.67 10.16 -0.88
N GLU A 9 -13.14 10.29 0.34
CA GLU A 9 -11.94 11.09 0.59
C GLU A 9 -10.70 10.54 -0.11
N ALA A 10 -10.47 9.22 -0.05
CA ALA A 10 -9.37 8.59 -0.76
C ALA A 10 -9.44 8.82 -2.27
N LEU A 11 -10.64 8.74 -2.87
CA LEU A 11 -10.85 9.04 -4.29
C LEU A 11 -10.58 10.51 -4.62
N ASN A 12 -11.00 11.43 -3.75
CA ASN A 12 -10.75 12.87 -3.94
C ASN A 12 -9.26 13.19 -3.89
N ILE A 13 -8.54 12.62 -2.92
CA ILE A 13 -7.08 12.72 -2.81
C ILE A 13 -6.43 12.20 -4.10
N LEU A 14 -6.78 10.99 -4.55
CA LEU A 14 -6.21 10.39 -5.77
C LEU A 14 -6.50 11.19 -7.05
N GLN A 15 -7.65 11.86 -7.15
CA GLN A 15 -7.95 12.74 -8.29
C GLN A 15 -6.97 13.92 -8.39
N GLY A 16 -6.44 14.41 -7.28
CA GLY A 16 -5.40 15.45 -7.24
C GLY A 16 -4.02 14.97 -7.71
N PHE A 17 -3.80 13.65 -7.79
CA PHE A 17 -2.53 13.04 -8.22
C PHE A 17 -2.53 12.57 -9.67
N ALA A 18 -3.50 13.00 -10.49
CA ALA A 18 -3.58 12.62 -11.91
C ALA A 18 -2.32 12.99 -12.73
N GLU A 19 -1.48 13.91 -12.24
CA GLU A 19 -0.20 14.29 -12.84
C GLU A 19 1.02 13.53 -12.26
N TRP A 20 0.84 12.69 -11.24
CA TRP A 20 1.92 12.02 -10.50
C TRP A 20 1.89 10.50 -10.72
N ASP A 21 3.07 9.88 -10.77
CA ASP A 21 3.18 8.43 -10.82
C ASP A 21 2.81 7.82 -9.46
N VAL A 22 1.63 7.22 -9.39
CA VAL A 22 1.18 6.47 -8.21
C VAL A 22 1.88 5.10 -8.18
N ILE A 23 2.60 4.84 -7.09
CA ILE A 23 3.29 3.58 -6.84
C ILE A 23 2.62 2.83 -5.70
N VAL A 24 2.37 1.53 -5.90
CA VAL A 24 1.74 0.65 -4.91
C VAL A 24 2.74 -0.40 -4.43
N PRO A 25 3.12 -0.40 -3.13
CA PRO A 25 3.92 -1.48 -2.57
C PRO A 25 3.20 -2.83 -2.69
N VAL A 26 3.92 -3.88 -3.09
CA VAL A 26 3.33 -5.24 -3.18
C VAL A 26 2.83 -5.75 -1.83
N GLN A 27 3.38 -5.23 -0.72
CA GLN A 27 2.93 -5.54 0.63
C GLN A 27 1.51 -5.01 0.87
N ALA A 28 1.17 -3.81 0.36
CA ALA A 28 -0.18 -3.26 0.43
C ALA A 28 -1.19 -4.11 -0.35
N LEU A 29 -0.77 -4.67 -1.50
CA LEU A 29 -1.60 -5.62 -2.26
C LEU A 29 -1.88 -6.91 -1.47
N GLY A 30 -0.88 -7.41 -0.74
CA GLY A 30 -1.04 -8.59 0.15
C GLY A 30 -1.97 -8.31 1.34
N GLU A 31 -1.85 -7.13 1.95
CA GLU A 31 -2.75 -6.68 3.01
C GLU A 31 -4.19 -6.54 2.50
N LEU A 32 -4.37 -5.90 1.34
CA LEU A 32 -5.67 -5.74 0.70
C LEU A 32 -6.31 -7.10 0.43
N PHE A 33 -5.57 -8.07 -0.11
CA PHE A 33 -6.07 -9.43 -0.32
C PHE A 33 -6.58 -10.06 0.99
N THR A 34 -5.82 -9.91 2.07
CA THR A 34 -6.16 -10.42 3.40
C THR A 34 -7.42 -9.72 3.95
N VAL A 35 -7.54 -8.41 3.76
CA VAL A 35 -8.73 -7.64 4.16
C VAL A 35 -9.97 -8.09 3.38
N LEU A 36 -9.86 -8.20 2.05
CA LEU A 36 -10.97 -8.61 1.18
C LEU A 36 -11.49 -10.01 1.54
N THR A 37 -10.58 -10.96 1.73
CA THR A 37 -10.96 -12.35 2.03
C THR A 37 -11.42 -12.54 3.48
N ARG A 38 -10.75 -11.92 4.47
CA ARG A 38 -11.06 -12.16 5.90
C ARG A 38 -12.15 -11.26 6.43
N LYS A 39 -12.11 -9.96 6.12
CA LYS A 39 -13.05 -8.96 6.65
C LYS A 39 -14.26 -8.79 5.73
N ALA A 40 -14.03 -8.62 4.42
CA ALA A 40 -15.12 -8.42 3.45
C ALA A 40 -15.75 -9.73 2.93
N LYS A 41 -15.19 -10.89 3.30
CA LYS A 41 -15.69 -12.23 2.95
C LYS A 41 -15.79 -12.50 1.45
N TRP A 42 -14.96 -11.84 0.65
CA TRP A 42 -14.84 -12.14 -0.77
C TRP A 42 -14.23 -13.52 -0.97
N THR A 43 -14.54 -14.16 -2.10
CA THR A 43 -13.83 -15.37 -2.49
C THR A 43 -12.37 -15.03 -2.81
N ALA A 44 -11.45 -15.99 -2.63
CA ALA A 44 -10.05 -15.79 -2.99
C ALA A 44 -9.87 -15.47 -4.50
N HIS A 45 -10.77 -16.00 -5.34
CA HIS A 45 -10.79 -15.72 -6.78
C HIS A 45 -11.10 -14.24 -7.05
N ASP A 46 -12.17 -13.71 -6.46
CA ASP A 46 -12.59 -12.32 -6.69
C ASP A 46 -11.60 -11.33 -6.06
N ALA A 47 -11.07 -11.65 -4.88
CA ALA A 47 -10.00 -10.87 -4.27
C ALA A 47 -8.76 -10.82 -5.18
N ARG A 48 -8.35 -11.96 -5.75
CA ARG A 48 -7.22 -12.01 -6.70
C ARG A 48 -7.49 -11.16 -7.93
N ALA A 49 -8.69 -11.21 -8.50
CA ALA A 49 -9.07 -10.39 -9.66
C ALA A 49 -8.93 -8.90 -9.35
N ALA A 50 -9.36 -8.45 -8.17
CA ALA A 50 -9.16 -7.07 -7.74
C ALA A 50 -7.67 -6.73 -7.56
N ILE A 51 -6.86 -7.59 -6.93
CA ILE A 51 -5.42 -7.32 -6.80
C ILE A 51 -4.73 -7.18 -8.16
N LEU A 52 -5.11 -7.99 -9.15
CA LEU A 52 -4.57 -7.88 -10.50
C LEU A 52 -4.96 -6.55 -11.16
N SER A 53 -6.20 -6.09 -10.99
CA SER A 53 -6.62 -4.79 -11.55
C SER A 53 -5.81 -3.63 -10.98
N TRP A 54 -5.40 -3.70 -9.71
CA TRP A 54 -4.52 -2.68 -9.10
C TRP A 54 -3.10 -2.75 -9.66
N ARG A 55 -2.55 -3.96 -9.77
CA ARG A 55 -1.21 -4.19 -10.35
C ARG A 55 -1.13 -3.73 -11.81
N ASP A 56 -2.20 -3.89 -12.57
CA ASP A 56 -2.23 -3.48 -13.99
C ASP A 56 -2.46 -1.97 -14.14
N ALA A 57 -3.01 -1.30 -13.13
CA ALA A 57 -3.28 0.15 -13.14
C ALA A 57 -2.11 1.00 -12.61
N TYR A 58 -1.25 0.45 -11.75
CA TYR A 58 -0.20 1.20 -11.05
C TYR A 58 1.15 0.49 -11.09
N THR A 59 2.23 1.27 -11.08
CA THR A 59 3.58 0.73 -10.88
C THR A 59 3.68 0.12 -9.48
N THR A 60 4.31 -1.05 -9.38
CA THR A 60 4.49 -1.73 -8.09
C THR A 60 5.94 -1.76 -7.65
N VAL A 61 6.18 -1.53 -6.36
CA VAL A 61 7.50 -1.72 -5.73
C VAL A 61 7.52 -2.96 -4.85
N GLY A 62 8.58 -3.76 -4.97
CA GLY A 62 8.76 -5.00 -4.22
C GLY A 62 9.29 -4.78 -2.80
N THR A 63 8.93 -5.67 -1.87
CA THR A 63 9.62 -5.76 -0.57
C THR A 63 10.91 -6.56 -0.74
N THR A 64 11.99 -5.86 -1.07
CA THR A 64 13.32 -6.48 -1.26
C THR A 64 14.06 -6.64 0.06
N THR A 65 15.18 -7.38 0.05
CA THR A 65 16.08 -7.46 1.21
C THR A 65 16.57 -6.08 1.65
N ALA A 66 16.83 -5.16 0.70
CA ALA A 66 17.25 -3.80 1.01
C ALA A 66 16.14 -3.05 1.76
N VAL A 67 14.89 -3.13 1.28
CA VAL A 67 13.72 -2.55 1.97
C VAL A 67 13.59 -3.09 3.39
N MET A 68 13.78 -4.40 3.59
CA MET A 68 13.68 -5.02 4.92
C MET A 68 14.77 -4.53 5.89
N ILE A 69 16.02 -4.39 5.43
CA ILE A 69 17.11 -3.88 6.26
C ILE A 69 16.86 -2.43 6.64
N GLU A 70 16.48 -1.59 5.67
CA GLU A 70 16.16 -0.18 5.92
C GLU A 70 14.95 -0.03 6.85
N ALA A 71 13.93 -0.86 6.70
CA ALA A 71 12.79 -0.89 7.62
C ALA A 71 13.22 -1.22 9.06
N MET A 72 14.17 -2.13 9.27
CA MET A 72 14.70 -2.44 10.60
C MET A 72 15.45 -1.24 11.20
N GLU A 73 16.21 -0.50 10.39
CA GLU A 73 16.82 0.77 10.83
C GLU A 73 15.76 1.79 11.22
N LEU A 74 14.65 1.89 10.48
CA LEU A 74 13.53 2.77 10.85
C LEU A 74 12.86 2.34 12.16
N VAL A 75 12.73 1.03 12.42
CA VAL A 75 12.19 0.53 13.70
C VAL A 75 13.07 0.94 14.87
N THR A 76 14.39 0.79 14.75
CA THR A 76 15.33 1.09 15.85
C THR A 76 15.44 2.59 16.11
N SER A 77 15.38 3.41 15.06
CA SER A 77 15.54 4.87 15.14
C SER A 77 14.24 5.62 15.47
N HIS A 78 13.08 5.13 15.02
CA HIS A 78 11.80 5.87 15.10
C HIS A 78 10.68 5.16 15.86
N LYS A 79 10.90 3.94 16.38
CA LYS A 79 9.90 3.14 17.14
C LYS A 79 8.60 2.86 16.37
N LEU A 80 8.67 2.84 15.05
CA LEU A 80 7.56 2.46 14.18
C LEU A 80 7.36 0.93 14.21
N SER A 81 6.17 0.47 13.84
CA SER A 81 5.94 -0.97 13.63
C SER A 81 6.76 -1.43 12.42
N LEU A 82 7.19 -2.71 12.40
CA LEU A 82 8.00 -3.23 11.30
C LEU A 82 7.31 -3.07 9.94
N TRP A 83 6.00 -3.33 9.88
CA TRP A 83 5.27 -3.32 8.61
C TRP A 83 5.02 -1.89 8.11
N ASP A 84 4.78 -0.94 9.00
CA ASP A 84 4.72 0.49 8.62
C ASP A 84 6.09 0.97 8.13
N SER A 85 7.17 0.54 8.79
CA SER A 85 8.54 0.81 8.36
C SER A 85 8.86 0.20 6.99
N VAL A 86 8.31 -0.97 6.66
CA VAL A 86 8.45 -1.58 5.32
C VAL A 86 7.77 -0.73 4.25
N MET A 87 6.58 -0.19 4.52
CA MET A 87 5.90 0.72 3.58
C MET A 87 6.71 1.99 3.35
N LEU A 88 7.25 2.59 4.42
CA LEU A 88 8.08 3.79 4.35
C LEU A 88 9.39 3.56 3.59
N ALA A 89 10.12 2.47 3.89
CA ALA A 89 11.35 2.13 3.20
C ALA A 89 11.11 1.81 1.72
N ALA A 90 10.02 1.12 1.38
CA ALA A 90 9.65 0.85 -0.01
C ALA A 90 9.31 2.14 -0.77
N ALA A 91 8.62 3.09 -0.13
CA ALA A 91 8.34 4.40 -0.71
C ALA A 91 9.62 5.21 -0.93
N ALA A 92 10.53 5.22 0.06
CA ALA A 92 11.81 5.91 -0.05
C ALA A 92 12.68 5.35 -1.19
N GLN A 93 12.78 4.02 -1.32
CA GLN A 93 13.54 3.39 -2.41
C GLN A 93 12.91 3.59 -3.80
N ALA A 94 11.61 3.90 -3.86
CA ALA A 94 10.92 4.23 -5.10
C ALA A 94 10.97 5.74 -5.41
N ASP A 95 11.76 6.52 -4.67
CA ASP A 95 11.86 7.99 -4.77
C ASP A 95 10.50 8.71 -4.58
N CYS A 96 9.57 8.07 -3.84
CA CYS A 96 8.28 8.68 -3.52
C CYS A 96 8.48 9.86 -2.56
N GLN A 97 7.95 11.03 -2.93
CA GLN A 97 7.99 12.22 -2.09
C GLN A 97 6.86 12.26 -1.03
N MET A 98 5.84 11.41 -1.21
CA MET A 98 4.67 11.35 -0.35
C MET A 98 4.22 9.90 -0.16
N LEU A 99 3.83 9.55 1.05
CA LEU A 99 3.16 8.30 1.38
C LEU A 99 1.73 8.59 1.84
N LEU A 100 0.76 7.98 1.17
CA LEU A 100 -0.65 8.04 1.57
C LEU A 100 -0.98 6.81 2.43
N SER A 101 -1.53 7.04 3.63
CA SER A 101 -1.95 6.00 4.58
C SER A 101 -3.29 6.37 5.21
N GLU A 102 -4.05 5.36 5.65
CA GLU A 102 -5.35 5.54 6.35
C GLU A 102 -5.23 5.75 7.86
#